data_AF-A0A920IZ68-F1
#
_entry.id   AF-A0A920IZ68-F1
#
_cell.length_a   1.000
_cell.length_b   1.000
_cell.length_c   1.000
_cell.angle_alpha   90.00
_cell.angle_beta   90.00
_cell.angle_gamma   90.00
#
_symmetry.space_group_name_H-M   'P 1'
#
loop_
_entity.id
_entity.type
_entity.pdbx_description
1 polymer ?
#
loop_
_entity_poly.entity_id
_entity_poly.type
_entity_poly.pdbx_seq_one_letter_code
_entity_poly.pdbx_strand_id
1 'polypeptide(L)' 'MYLPPKYTKCDCGHFPKLKIITKKPVSPSQSEIEANKRNRSAKLKVVERI' A
#
# COMPACT_ATOMS: atom_id res chain seq x y z
N MET A 1 -22.37 10.04 -29.85
CA MET A 1 -22.09 9.02 -28.82
C MET A 1 -21.08 9.61 -27.85
N TYR A 2 -21.54 10.13 -26.72
CA TYR A 2 -20.74 10.93 -25.80
C TYR A 2 -20.24 10.02 -24.66
N LEU A 3 -18.92 9.89 -24.47
CA LEU A 3 -18.34 9.21 -23.32
C LEU A 3 -18.32 10.19 -22.13
N PRO A 4 -18.93 9.88 -20.98
CA PRO A 4 -18.89 10.76 -19.83
C PRO A 4 -17.43 10.92 -19.35
N PRO A 5 -17.01 12.15 -18.97
CA PRO A 5 -15.65 12.42 -18.58
C PRO A 5 -15.29 11.62 -17.33
N LYS A 6 -14.13 10.96 -17.41
CA LYS A 6 -13.40 10.23 -16.36
C LYS A 6 -13.81 10.71 -14.95
N TYR A 7 -14.67 9.94 -14.28
CA TYR A 7 -14.87 10.06 -12.84
C TYR A 7 -13.52 9.79 -12.16
N THR A 8 -12.88 10.84 -11.67
CA THR A 8 -11.53 10.78 -11.06
C THR A 8 -11.56 11.00 -9.55
N LYS A 9 -12.72 11.36 -9.00
CA LYS A 9 -12.91 11.64 -7.58
C LYS A 9 -14.02 10.71 -7.06
N CYS A 10 -13.84 10.17 -5.85
CA CYS A 10 -14.88 9.39 -5.19
C CYS A 10 -15.75 10.35 -4.40
N ASP A 11 -16.99 10.52 -4.82
CA ASP A 11 -18.04 11.30 -4.15
C ASP A 11 -18.80 10.45 -3.11
N CYS A 12 -18.34 9.21 -2.88
CA CYS A 12 -18.89 8.20 -2.01
C CYS A 12 -18.91 8.54 -0.50
N GLY A 13 -18.39 9.70 -0.08
CA GLY A 13 -18.34 10.12 1.32
C GLY A 13 -17.57 9.16 2.25
N HIS A 14 -16.79 8.23 1.68
CA HIS A 14 -16.02 7.27 2.46
C HIS A 14 -14.80 7.94 3.08
N PHE A 15 -14.82 8.04 4.39
CA PHE A 15 -13.66 8.47 5.16
C PHE A 15 -12.67 7.31 5.32
N PRO A 16 -11.35 7.59 5.29
CA PRO A 16 -10.34 6.57 5.52
C PRO A 16 -10.52 6.00 6.94
N LYS A 17 -10.76 4.69 7.03
CA LYS A 17 -10.89 3.96 8.31
C LYS A 17 -9.55 3.49 8.88
N LEU A 18 -8.47 3.72 8.13
CA LEU A 18 -7.14 3.24 8.40
C LEU A 18 -6.14 4.38 8.19
N LYS A 19 -5.24 4.57 9.15
CA LYS A 19 -4.10 5.47 9.06
C LYS A 19 -2.89 4.67 8.58
N ILE A 20 -2.31 5.07 7.46
CA ILE A 20 -1.11 4.43 6.92
C ILE A 20 0.09 4.91 7.73
N ILE A 21 0.73 4.00 8.47
CA ILE A 21 1.96 4.29 9.23
C ILE A 21 3.17 4.26 8.27
N THR A 22 3.30 3.18 7.49
CA THR A 22 4.40 3.03 6.53
C THR A 22 3.96 3.48 5.13
N LYS A 23 4.26 4.73 4.78
CA LYS A 23 3.96 5.29 3.44
C LYS A 23 4.68 4.53 2.30
N LYS A 24 5.91 4.10 2.54
CA LYS A 24 6.67 3.19 1.66
C LYS A 24 6.73 1.80 2.29
N PRO A 25 6.58 0.71 1.52
CA PRO A 25 6.73 -0.64 2.06
C PRO A 25 8.14 -0.85 2.58
N VAL A 26 8.25 -1.51 3.74
CA VAL A 26 9.54 -1.89 4.32
C VAL A 26 10.05 -3.11 3.55
N SER A 27 11.24 -2.98 2.97
CA SER A 27 11.97 -4.06 2.31
C SER A 27 12.89 -4.77 3.30
N PRO A 28 13.13 -6.07 3.11
CA PRO A 28 14.08 -6.80 3.94
C PRO A 28 15.51 -6.34 3.67
N SER A 29 16.35 -6.51 4.69
CA SER A 29 17.79 -6.23 4.64
C SER A 29 18.55 -7.29 3.84
N GLN A 30 19.79 -6.98 3.44
CA GLN A 30 20.62 -7.90 2.65
C GLN A 30 20.90 -9.22 3.40
N SER A 31 21.21 -9.14 4.70
CA SER A 31 21.46 -10.32 5.54
C SER A 31 20.24 -11.25 5.64
N GLU A 32 19.01 -10.70 5.69
CA GLU A 32 17.78 -11.49 5.69
C GLU A 32 17.50 -12.17 4.35
N ILE A 33 17.92 -11.56 3.24
CA ILE A 33 17.81 -12.14 1.89
C ILE A 33 18.85 -13.24 1.68
N GLU A 34 20.05 -13.07 2.24
CA GLU A 34 21.11 -14.09 2.22
C GLU A 34 20.72 -15.32 3.05
N ALA A 35 20.20 -15.11 4.27
CA ALA A 35 19.70 -16.18 5.13
C ALA A 35 18.46 -16.89 4.53
N ASN A 36 17.60 -16.14 3.82
CA ASN A 36 16.44 -16.70 3.13
C ASN A 36 16.12 -15.93 1.83
N LYS A 37 16.52 -16.50 0.68
CA LYS A 37 16.30 -15.90 -0.64
C LYS A 37 14.84 -15.58 -0.96
N ARG A 38 13.86 -16.22 -0.30
CA ARG A 38 12.43 -15.92 -0.48
C ARG A 38 12.05 -14.55 0.07
N ASN A 39 12.85 -13.99 0.98
CA ASN A 39 12.61 -12.67 1.56
C ASN A 39 12.76 -11.56 0.54
N ARG A 40 13.51 -11.72 -0.56
CA ARG A 40 13.78 -10.65 -1.54
C ARG A 40 12.54 -9.90 -2.06
N SER A 41 11.37 -10.56 -2.07
CA SER A 41 10.11 -10.00 -2.57
C SER A 41 9.15 -9.55 -1.47
N ALA A 42 9.48 -9.75 -0.19
CA ALA A 42 8.63 -9.34 0.91
C ALA A 42 8.53 -7.81 0.95
N LYS A 43 7.30 -7.29 1.10
CA LYS A 43 6.99 -5.87 1.21
C LYS A 43 6.05 -5.67 2.38
N LEU A 44 6.58 -5.26 3.52
CA LEU A 44 5.78 -5.09 4.73
C LEU A 44 5.09 -3.71 4.70
N LYS A 45 3.78 -3.70 4.97
CA LYS A 45 2.97 -2.48 5.09
C LYS A 45 2.18 -2.55 6.39
N VAL A 46 2.26 -1.49 7.20
CA VAL A 46 1.57 -1.35 8.48
C VAL A 46 0.53 -0.24 8.38
N VAL A 47 -0.66 -0.55 8.86
CA VAL A 47 -1.77 0.40 9.00
C VAL A 47 -2.34 0.30 10.41
N GLU A 48 -2.80 1.42 10.94
CA GLU A 48 -3.50 1.50 12.22
C GLU A 48 -4.97 1.81 11.96
N ARG A 49 -5.87 1.25 12.77
CA ARG A 49 -7.28 1.55 12.69
C ARG A 49 -7.56 2.87 13.42
N ILE A 50 -8.31 3.76 12.76
CA ILE A 50 -8.79 5.02 13.34
C ILE A 50 -10.07 4.75 14.15
#